data_AF-H8MUT4-F1
#
_entry.id   AF-H8MUT4-F1
#
_cell.length_a   1.000
_cell.length_b   1.000
_cell.length_c   1.000
_cell.angle_alpha   90.00
_cell.angle_beta   90.00
_cell.angle_gamma   90.00
#
_symmetry.space_group_name_H-M   'P 1'
#
loop_
_entity.id
_entity.type
_entity.pdbx_description
1 polymer ?
#
loop_
_entity_poly.entity_id
_entity_poly.type
_entity_poly.pdbx_seq_one_letter_code
_entity_poly.pdbx_strand_id
1 'polypeptide(L)'
;MRGRIMSLRTVALVLGLLGCARRPEPLSAPVLEDRTVRFPVSSDADAGILPAGVPVVLDGETLRALSIVTQDLFPLGSAATSCDSRPESYTYRVLRQDGLLFVFVDENPAACGRRFPSLDSGAKYALRPDGRILRRVVDGVDADDDLRGVMLPDGGVQTVLVPLSQGLLPGDAGQ
;
A
#
# COMPACT_ATOMS: atom_id res chain seq x y z
N MET A 1 47.93 26.26 -23.36
CA MET A 1 46.83 25.45 -22.79
C MET A 1 45.62 25.59 -23.72
N ARG A 2 45.26 24.55 -24.46
CA ARG A 2 44.26 24.60 -25.55
C ARG A 2 42.93 24.11 -24.98
N GLY A 3 42.03 25.03 -24.64
CA GLY A 3 40.70 24.71 -24.14
C GLY A 3 39.91 23.96 -25.21
N ARG A 4 39.53 22.71 -24.92
CA ARG A 4 38.60 21.96 -25.78
C ARG A 4 37.23 22.64 -25.66
N ILE A 5 36.86 23.40 -26.67
CA ILE A 5 35.50 23.91 -26.85
C ILE A 5 34.62 22.68 -27.07
N MET A 6 33.97 22.22 -26.00
CA MET A 6 33.06 21.09 -26.04
C MET A 6 31.83 21.54 -26.84
N SER A 7 31.59 20.87 -27.98
CA SER A 7 30.52 21.24 -28.90
C SER A 7 29.16 21.25 -28.18
N LEU A 8 28.34 22.27 -28.46
CA LEU A 8 27.00 22.41 -27.88
C LEU A 8 26.15 21.15 -28.09
N ARG A 9 26.40 20.42 -29.18
CA ARG A 9 25.76 19.13 -29.47
C ARG A 9 26.16 18.03 -28.48
N THR A 10 27.40 18.01 -28.04
CA THR A 10 27.89 17.06 -27.03
C THR A 10 27.30 17.37 -25.66
N VAL A 11 27.14 18.66 -25.32
CA VAL A 11 26.48 19.08 -24.07
C VAL A 11 25.00 18.72 -24.09
N ALA A 12 24.30 18.96 -25.21
CA ALA A 12 22.89 18.60 -25.36
C ALA A 12 22.66 17.07 -25.31
N LEU A 13 23.56 16.28 -25.90
CA LEU A 13 23.48 14.82 -25.85
C LEU A 13 23.69 14.27 -24.43
N VAL A 14 24.60 14.87 -23.66
CA VAL A 14 24.83 14.50 -22.25
C VAL A 14 23.65 14.92 -21.36
N LEU A 15 23.06 16.09 -21.56
CA LEU A 15 21.84 16.51 -20.84
C LEU A 15 20.63 15.64 -21.17
N GLY A 16 20.49 15.20 -22.43
CA GLY A 16 19.39 14.31 -22.85
C GLY A 16 19.46 12.93 -22.20
N LEU A 17 20.67 12.40 -21.97
CA LEU A 17 20.88 11.10 -21.30
C LEU A 17 20.64 11.16 -19.78
N LEU A 18 20.76 12.33 -19.16
CA LEU A 18 20.43 12.56 -17.75
C LEU A 18 18.92 12.79 -17.51
N GLY A 19 18.16 13.11 -18.56
CA GLY A 19 16.74 13.48 -18.47
C GLY A 19 15.75 12.33 -18.31
N CYS A 20 16.20 11.07 -18.36
CA CYS A 20 15.34 9.89 -18.21
C CYS A 20 15.54 9.13 -16.89
N ALA A 21 16.22 9.72 -15.91
CA ALA A 21 16.09 9.25 -14.54
C ALA A 21 14.67 9.61 -14.06
N ARG A 22 13.69 8.73 -14.34
CA ARG A 22 12.44 8.65 -13.56
C ARG A 22 12.86 8.85 -12.11
N ARG A 23 12.43 9.91 -11.42
CA ARG A 23 12.68 10.04 -9.98
C ARG A 23 12.04 8.80 -9.33
N PRO A 24 12.79 7.84 -8.78
CA PRO A 24 12.27 7.08 -7.65
C PRO A 24 12.29 8.11 -6.51
N GLU A 25 11.28 8.34 -5.71
CA GLU A 25 10.37 7.45 -5.03
C GLU A 25 9.49 8.41 -4.21
N PRO A 26 8.18 8.20 -4.01
CA PRO A 26 7.49 8.91 -2.95
C PRO A 26 7.52 8.10 -1.65
N LEU A 27 8.45 7.14 -1.49
CA LEU A 27 8.55 6.30 -0.31
C LEU A 27 9.89 6.57 0.38
N SER A 28 9.85 6.88 1.67
CA SER A 28 10.97 7.47 2.41
C SER A 28 11.69 6.48 3.33
N ALA A 29 11.05 5.37 3.67
CA ALA A 29 11.56 4.38 4.61
C ALA A 29 12.18 3.17 3.87
N PRO A 30 13.34 2.67 4.34
CA PRO A 30 13.95 1.47 3.78
C PRO A 30 13.11 0.23 4.10
N VAL A 31 13.02 -0.69 3.13
CA VAL A 31 12.24 -1.93 3.24
C VAL A 31 13.15 -3.13 3.02
N LEU A 32 12.97 -4.17 3.84
CA LEU A 32 13.74 -5.41 3.72
C LEU A 32 13.25 -6.31 2.56
N GLU A 33 11.96 -6.21 2.20
CA GLU A 33 11.28 -7.03 1.20
C GLU A 33 11.25 -8.53 1.54
N ASP A 34 10.92 -8.84 2.79
CA ASP A 34 10.79 -10.22 3.28
C ASP A 34 9.48 -10.86 2.80
N ARG A 35 9.55 -11.61 1.70
CA ARG A 35 8.41 -12.34 1.11
C ARG A 35 7.95 -13.56 1.92
N THR A 36 8.66 -13.94 2.99
CA THR A 36 8.16 -14.97 3.92
C THR A 36 7.03 -14.43 4.79
N VAL A 37 6.98 -13.11 4.99
CA VAL A 37 5.89 -12.42 5.69
C VAL A 37 4.69 -12.31 4.76
N ARG A 38 3.58 -12.97 5.12
CA ARG A 38 2.31 -12.94 4.37
C ARG A 38 1.34 -11.95 5.02
N PHE A 39 0.66 -11.14 4.22
CA PHE A 39 -0.39 -10.27 4.73
C PHE A 39 -1.61 -11.11 5.14
N PRO A 40 -2.13 -10.92 6.36
CA PRO A 40 -3.36 -11.59 6.77
C PRO A 40 -4.53 -11.05 5.95
N VAL A 41 -5.35 -11.95 5.40
CA VAL A 41 -6.63 -11.58 4.78
C VAL A 41 -7.57 -11.21 5.91
N SER A 42 -7.79 -9.91 6.10
CA SER A 42 -8.81 -9.42 7.02
C SER A 42 -9.96 -8.91 6.18
N SER A 43 -11.05 -9.67 6.13
CA SER A 43 -12.33 -9.07 5.79
C SER A 43 -12.70 -8.12 6.94
N ASP A 44 -13.36 -7.00 6.65
CA ASP A 44 -13.86 -6.08 7.69
C ASP A 44 -14.78 -6.79 8.72
N ALA A 45 -15.27 -7.99 8.39
CA ALA A 45 -16.05 -8.85 9.28
C ALA A 45 -15.20 -9.73 10.23
N ASP A 46 -13.94 -10.05 9.88
CA ASP A 46 -13.11 -11.00 10.63
C ASP A 46 -12.06 -10.33 11.53
N ALA A 47 -11.65 -9.10 11.22
CA ALA A 47 -10.86 -8.32 12.15
C ALA A 47 -11.81 -7.81 13.24
N GLY A 48 -11.60 -8.22 14.49
CA GLY A 48 -12.36 -7.72 15.64
C GLY A 48 -12.20 -6.20 15.81
N ILE A 49 -12.90 -5.43 14.99
CA ILE A 49 -13.09 -3.99 15.13
C ILE A 49 -13.69 -3.84 16.52
N LEU A 50 -12.94 -3.20 17.42
CA LEU A 50 -13.42 -3.04 18.78
C LEU A 50 -14.77 -2.33 18.75
N PRO A 51 -15.78 -2.84 19.46
CA PRO A 51 -17.12 -2.29 19.41
C PRO A 51 -17.09 -0.81 19.80
N ALA A 52 -17.87 -0.01 19.07
CA ALA A 52 -17.96 1.42 19.29
C ALA A 52 -18.33 1.70 20.76
N GLY A 53 -17.55 2.58 21.41
CA GLY A 53 -17.77 2.98 22.81
C GLY A 53 -16.92 2.26 23.85
N VAL A 54 -16.13 1.25 23.47
CA VAL A 54 -15.08 0.71 24.36
C VAL A 54 -13.85 1.62 24.26
N PRO A 55 -13.36 2.20 25.37
CA PRO A 55 -12.13 2.97 25.33
C PRO A 55 -10.95 2.05 25.02
N VAL A 56 -10.18 2.41 23.99
CA VAL A 56 -8.99 1.66 23.56
C VAL A 56 -7.77 2.56 23.73
N VAL A 57 -6.70 2.01 24.29
CA VAL A 57 -5.40 2.68 24.34
C VAL A 57 -4.58 2.19 23.17
N LEU A 58 -4.14 3.11 22.32
CA LEU A 58 -3.15 2.82 21.28
C LEU A 58 -1.76 2.86 21.93
N ASP A 59 -1.05 1.72 21.90
CA ASP A 59 0.30 1.64 22.43
C ASP A 59 1.31 2.45 21.58
N GLY A 60 2.47 2.73 22.16
CA GLY A 60 3.51 3.52 21.49
C GLY A 60 4.08 2.86 20.23
N GLU A 61 4.06 1.53 20.14
CA GLU A 61 4.53 0.81 18.96
C GLU A 61 3.57 0.99 17.78
N THR A 62 2.26 0.94 18.06
CA THR A 62 1.18 1.16 17.10
C THR A 62 1.22 2.58 16.59
N LEU A 63 1.34 3.57 17.49
CA LEU A 63 1.48 4.97 17.11
C LEU A 63 2.75 5.23 16.27
N ARG A 64 3.87 4.61 16.64
CA ARG A 64 5.11 4.68 15.85
C ARG A 64 4.92 4.06 14.47
N ALA A 65 4.31 2.88 14.38
CA ALA A 65 4.08 2.20 13.10
C ALA A 65 3.21 3.06 12.17
N LEU A 66 2.12 3.64 12.68
CA LEU A 66 1.28 4.56 11.92
C LEU A 66 2.07 5.78 11.43
N SER A 67 2.88 6.40 12.31
CA SER A 67 3.72 7.54 11.94
C SER A 67 4.71 7.19 10.81
N ILE A 68 5.38 6.04 10.91
CA ILE A 68 6.32 5.56 9.87
C ILE A 68 5.59 5.31 8.55
N VAL A 69 4.45 4.62 8.58
CA VAL A 69 3.67 4.32 7.36
C VAL A 69 3.15 5.59 6.70
N THR A 70 2.60 6.52 7.47
CA THR A 70 2.10 7.80 6.92
C THR A 70 3.23 8.63 6.32
N GLN A 71 4.38 8.74 6.99
CA GLN A 71 5.52 9.49 6.46
C GLN A 71 6.17 8.79 5.26
N ASP A 72 6.12 7.46 5.23
CA ASP A 72 6.57 6.70 4.08
C ASP A 72 5.67 6.95 2.88
N LEU A 73 4.35 6.83 3.02
CA LEU A 73 3.39 6.98 1.92
C LEU A 73 3.18 8.44 1.49
N PHE A 74 3.32 9.39 2.42
CA PHE A 74 3.14 10.82 2.20
C PHE A 74 4.37 11.61 2.72
N PRO A 75 5.50 11.61 1.98
CA PRO A 75 6.73 12.25 2.43
C PRO A 75 6.56 13.74 2.68
N LEU A 76 7.15 14.23 3.78
CA LEU A 76 7.18 15.64 4.10
C LEU A 76 7.86 16.44 2.97
N GLY A 77 7.24 17.53 2.55
CA GLY A 77 7.74 18.37 1.45
C GLY A 77 7.33 17.90 0.06
N SER A 78 6.65 16.76 -0.07
CA SER A 78 5.86 16.48 -1.27
C SER A 78 4.65 17.43 -1.28
N ALA A 79 4.52 18.24 -2.32
CA ALA A 79 3.33 19.05 -2.47
C ALA A 79 2.18 18.10 -2.84
N ALA A 80 1.17 17.99 -1.98
CA ALA A 80 -0.04 17.25 -2.29
C ALA A 80 -0.77 17.96 -3.45
N THR A 81 -0.52 17.50 -4.68
CA THR A 81 -1.03 18.08 -5.92
C THR A 81 -2.49 17.72 -6.16
N SER A 82 -2.96 16.61 -5.58
CA SER A 82 -4.32 16.08 -5.72
C SER A 82 -4.91 15.67 -4.37
N CYS A 83 -6.22 15.57 -4.27
CA CYS A 83 -6.90 15.19 -3.02
C CYS A 83 -6.44 13.82 -2.51
N ASP A 84 -6.24 12.87 -3.42
CA ASP A 84 -5.77 11.51 -3.14
C ASP A 84 -4.27 11.39 -2.86
N SER A 85 -3.53 12.49 -2.92
CA SER A 85 -2.13 12.54 -2.46
C SER A 85 -2.00 13.00 -1.00
N ARG A 86 -3.13 13.16 -0.30
CA ARG A 86 -3.18 13.67 1.07
C ARG A 86 -3.44 12.54 2.07
N PRO A 87 -2.76 12.52 3.23
CA PRO A 87 -2.97 11.50 4.24
C PRO A 87 -4.40 11.50 4.80
N GLU A 88 -5.10 12.64 4.79
CA GLU A 88 -6.49 12.77 5.26
C GLU A 88 -7.51 12.06 4.36
N SER A 89 -7.12 11.71 3.14
CA SER A 89 -7.97 11.01 2.17
C SER A 89 -7.92 9.49 2.32
N TYR A 90 -7.28 8.99 3.39
CA TYR A 90 -7.10 7.56 3.65
C TYR A 90 -7.53 7.19 5.07
N THR A 91 -7.96 5.95 5.22
CA THR A 91 -8.20 5.28 6.49
C THR A 91 -7.08 4.31 6.80
N TYR A 92 -6.78 4.15 8.09
CA TYR A 92 -5.71 3.29 8.57
C TYR A 92 -6.28 2.22 9.47
N ARG A 93 -5.85 0.98 9.27
CA ARG A 93 -6.23 -0.14 10.12
C ARG A 93 -4.97 -0.91 10.51
N VAL A 94 -4.85 -1.22 11.80
CA VAL A 94 -3.69 -1.93 12.33
C VAL A 94 -4.14 -3.26 12.91
N LEU A 95 -3.47 -4.33 12.49
CA LEU A 95 -3.62 -5.66 13.04
C LEU A 95 -2.28 -6.08 13.65
N ARG A 96 -2.31 -6.52 14.91
CA ARG A 96 -1.15 -7.10 15.58
C ARG A 96 -1.28 -8.61 15.58
N GLN A 97 -0.32 -9.30 14.98
CA GLN A 97 -0.32 -10.76 14.89
C GLN A 97 1.11 -11.28 14.87
N ASP A 98 1.38 -12.38 15.58
CA ASP A 98 2.69 -13.07 15.58
C ASP A 98 3.89 -12.16 15.91
N GLY A 99 3.67 -11.15 16.77
CA GLY A 99 4.69 -10.18 17.15
C GLY A 99 5.02 -9.13 16.08
N LEU A 100 4.25 -9.07 14.99
CA LEU A 100 4.34 -8.08 13.93
C LEU A 100 3.14 -7.12 13.98
N LEU A 101 3.32 -5.96 13.35
CA LEU A 101 2.25 -5.00 13.09
C LEU A 101 1.98 -4.96 11.58
N PHE A 102 0.75 -5.27 11.20
CA PHE A 102 0.25 -5.15 9.85
C PHE A 102 -0.58 -3.87 9.76
N VAL A 103 -0.18 -2.96 8.89
CA VAL A 103 -0.89 -1.70 8.66
C VAL A 103 -1.47 -1.72 7.25
N PHE A 104 -2.79 -1.57 7.18
CA PHE A 104 -3.56 -1.44 5.96
C PHE A 104 -3.95 0.02 5.80
N VAL A 105 -3.70 0.57 4.62
CA VAL A 105 -4.04 1.94 4.25
C VAL A 105 -4.97 1.87 3.07
N ASP A 106 -6.21 2.30 3.27
CA ASP A 106 -7.28 2.21 2.28
C ASP A 106 -7.76 3.62 1.95
N GLU A 107 -8.03 3.89 0.67
CA GLU A 107 -8.57 5.18 0.26
C GLU A 107 -9.98 5.38 0.82
N ASN A 108 -10.25 6.57 1.35
CA ASN A 108 -11.59 7.01 1.67
C ASN A 108 -12.13 7.88 0.52
N PRO A 109 -12.90 7.31 -0.43
CA PRO A 109 -13.35 8.06 -1.61
C PRO A 109 -14.25 9.25 -1.22
N ALA A 110 -14.98 9.15 -0.10
CA ALA A 110 -15.83 10.22 0.38
C ALA A 110 -15.04 11.47 0.80
N ALA A 111 -13.78 11.32 1.25
CA ALA A 111 -12.93 12.45 1.61
C ALA A 111 -12.62 13.35 0.40
N CYS A 112 -12.62 12.78 -0.81
CA CYS A 112 -12.42 13.50 -2.07
C CYS A 112 -13.71 13.69 -2.88
N GLY A 113 -14.89 13.43 -2.30
CA GLY A 113 -16.18 13.54 -3.01
C GLY A 113 -16.39 12.48 -4.10
N ARG A 114 -15.63 11.39 -4.07
CA ARG A 114 -15.79 10.24 -4.96
C ARG A 114 -16.70 9.19 -4.34
N ARG A 115 -17.32 8.37 -5.20
CA ARG A 115 -18.16 7.25 -4.77
C ARG A 115 -17.40 5.92 -4.65
N PHE A 116 -16.32 5.78 -5.43
CA PHE A 116 -15.52 4.57 -5.49
C PHE A 116 -14.05 4.94 -5.30
N PRO A 117 -13.26 4.08 -4.62
CA PRO A 117 -11.81 4.25 -4.53
C PRO A 117 -11.17 4.08 -5.90
N SER A 118 -9.95 4.57 -6.05
CA SER A 118 -9.16 4.33 -7.27
C SER A 118 -8.68 2.88 -7.30
N LEU A 119 -8.41 2.32 -8.48
CA LEU A 119 -8.05 0.89 -8.59
C LEU A 119 -6.75 0.55 -7.85
N ASP A 120 -5.79 1.47 -7.85
CA ASP A 120 -4.47 1.31 -7.22
C ASP A 120 -4.36 2.13 -5.92
N SER A 121 -5.49 2.44 -5.27
CA SER A 121 -5.50 3.25 -4.07
C SER A 121 -5.48 2.39 -2.82
N GLY A 122 -4.27 2.09 -2.35
CA GLY A 122 -4.08 1.43 -1.07
C GLY A 122 -2.63 1.02 -0.86
N ALA A 123 -2.33 0.64 0.37
CA ALA A 123 -1.03 0.10 0.72
C ALA A 123 -1.11 -0.88 1.89
N LYS A 124 -0.21 -1.87 1.90
CA LYS A 124 -0.07 -2.85 2.98
C LYS A 124 1.38 -2.82 3.47
N TYR A 125 1.54 -2.77 4.79
CA TYR A 125 2.84 -2.74 5.45
C TYR A 125 2.91 -3.79 6.53
N ALA A 126 4.02 -4.51 6.59
CA ALA A 126 4.37 -5.35 7.73
C ALA A 126 5.59 -4.77 8.42
N LEU A 127 5.45 -4.47 9.72
CA LEU A 127 6.50 -3.86 10.52
C LEU A 127 6.84 -4.73 11.73
N ARG A 128 8.11 -4.67 12.11
CA ARG A 128 8.53 -5.10 13.44
C ARG A 128 8.10 -4.07 14.49
N PRO A 129 7.97 -4.48 15.76
CA PRO A 129 7.67 -3.57 16.86
C PRO A 129 8.63 -2.38 16.94
N ASP A 130 9.91 -2.56 16.57
CA ASP A 130 10.95 -1.52 16.55
C ASP A 130 10.76 -0.44 15.44
N GLY A 131 9.83 -0.64 14.52
CA GLY A 131 9.51 0.27 13.43
C GLY A 131 10.16 -0.09 12.09
N ARG A 132 10.95 -1.17 11.99
CA ARG A 132 11.53 -1.59 10.71
C ARG A 132 10.45 -2.20 9.80
N ILE A 133 10.36 -1.69 8.58
CA ILE A 133 9.46 -2.24 7.55
C ILE A 133 10.07 -3.54 7.00
N LEU A 134 9.36 -4.64 7.19
CA LEU A 134 9.74 -5.96 6.67
C LEU A 134 9.27 -6.13 5.22
N ARG A 135 8.04 -5.70 4.93
CA ARG A 135 7.41 -5.83 3.62
C ARG A 135 6.46 -4.67 3.37
N ARG A 136 6.39 -4.24 2.11
CA ARG A 136 5.53 -3.14 1.65
C ARG A 136 4.93 -3.48 0.29
N VAL A 137 3.65 -3.19 0.13
CA VAL A 137 2.91 -3.28 -1.14
C VAL A 137 2.16 -1.97 -1.33
N VAL A 138 2.33 -1.33 -2.49
CA VAL A 138 1.78 0.00 -2.81
C VAL A 138 1.07 -0.10 -4.14
N ASP A 139 -0.27 0.05 -4.10
CA ASP A 139 -1.29 -0.26 -5.14
C ASP A 139 -2.42 -1.13 -4.56
N GLY A 140 -2.18 -1.76 -3.40
CA GLY A 140 -3.14 -2.60 -2.70
C GLY A 140 -3.20 -4.05 -3.20
N VAL A 141 -2.48 -4.39 -4.28
CA VAL A 141 -2.47 -5.72 -4.89
C VAL A 141 -1.11 -6.36 -4.72
N ASP A 142 -1.05 -7.41 -3.89
CA ASP A 142 0.16 -8.21 -3.76
C ASP A 142 0.16 -9.34 -4.80
N ALA A 143 1.31 -9.63 -5.40
CA ALA A 143 1.48 -10.82 -6.25
C ALA A 143 1.24 -12.13 -5.49
N ASP A 144 1.35 -12.06 -4.16
CA ASP A 144 1.06 -13.15 -3.24
C ASP A 144 -0.42 -13.23 -2.80
N ASP A 145 -1.27 -12.26 -3.19
CA ASP A 145 -2.71 -12.31 -2.93
C ASP A 145 -3.37 -13.33 -3.87
N ASP A 146 -4.15 -14.27 -3.31
CA ASP A 146 -4.94 -15.22 -4.11
C ASP A 146 -6.21 -14.51 -4.62
N LEU A 147 -6.07 -13.81 -5.74
CA LEU A 147 -7.17 -13.11 -6.41
C LEU A 147 -7.94 -14.09 -7.29
N ARG A 148 -9.20 -14.35 -6.93
CA ARG A 148 -10.12 -15.11 -7.78
C ARG A 148 -11.13 -14.20 -8.46
N GLY A 149 -11.33 -14.41 -9.76
CA GLY A 149 -12.42 -13.80 -10.50
C GLY A 149 -13.75 -14.47 -10.14
N VAL A 150 -14.65 -13.71 -9.51
CA VAL A 150 -16.04 -14.10 -9.29
C VAL A 150 -16.86 -13.52 -10.44
N MET A 151 -17.55 -14.39 -11.19
CA MET A 151 -18.44 -13.95 -12.24
C MET A 151 -19.72 -13.36 -11.64
N LEU A 152 -19.99 -12.10 -11.95
CA LEU A 152 -21.16 -11.36 -11.50
C LEU A 152 -22.38 -11.75 -12.36
N PRO A 153 -23.61 -11.57 -11.84
CA PRO A 153 -24.85 -11.89 -12.56
C PRO A 153 -25.07 -11.08 -13.84
N ASP A 154 -24.38 -9.95 -13.97
CA ASP A 154 -24.40 -9.08 -15.16
C ASP A 154 -23.37 -9.50 -16.23
N GLY A 155 -22.64 -10.59 -16.01
CA GLY A 155 -21.59 -11.09 -16.90
C GLY A 155 -20.22 -10.42 -16.70
N GLY A 156 -20.09 -9.50 -15.73
CA GLY A 156 -18.81 -8.96 -15.30
C GLY A 156 -17.99 -9.97 -14.49
N VAL A 157 -16.70 -9.71 -14.31
CA VAL A 157 -15.85 -10.48 -13.39
C VAL A 157 -15.32 -9.53 -12.33
N GLN A 158 -15.63 -9.81 -11.06
CA GLN A 158 -15.08 -9.10 -9.92
C GLN A 158 -13.93 -9.92 -9.34
N THR A 159 -12.73 -9.35 -9.27
CA THR A 159 -11.60 -9.95 -8.55
C THR A 159 -11.80 -9.79 -7.05
N VAL A 160 -11.86 -10.90 -6.33
CA VAL A 160 -12.00 -10.94 -4.88
C VAL A 160 -10.76 -11.58 -4.27
N LEU A 161 -10.23 -10.98 -3.21
CA LEU A 161 -9.17 -11.56 -2.38
C LEU A 161 -9.77 -12.73 -1.58
N VAL A 162 -9.28 -13.95 -1.80
CA VAL A 162 -9.78 -15.13 -1.10
C VAL A 162 -8.88 -15.43 0.10
N PRO A 163 -9.44 -15.61 1.32
CA PRO A 163 -8.67 -16.10 2.46
C PRO A 163 -8.07 -17.47 2.17
N LEU A 164 -6.82 -17.69 2.55
CA LEU A 164 -6.09 -18.95 2.35
C LEU A 164 -6.77 -20.17 3.03
N SER A 165 -7.68 -19.91 3.98
CA SER A 165 -8.50 -20.91 4.68
C SER A 165 -9.75 -21.37 3.90
N GLN A 166 -10.13 -20.70 2.81
CA GLN A 166 -11.24 -21.10 1.93
C GLN A 166 -10.75 -21.90 0.72
N GLY A 167 -9.92 -22.92 0.99
CA GLY A 167 -9.54 -23.92 -0.02
C GLY A 167 -10.69 -24.81 -0.51
N LEU A 168 -11.92 -24.63 -0.03
CA LEU A 168 -13.08 -25.38 -0.52
C LEU A 168 -14.40 -24.67 -0.13
N LEU A 169 -15.11 -24.13 -1.11
CA LEU A 169 -16.55 -23.83 -1.00
C LEU A 169 -17.31 -24.74 -1.99
N PRO A 170 -18.58 -25.07 -1.68
CA PRO A 170 -19.30 -26.21 -2.25
C PRO A 170 -19.72 -25.94 -3.71
N GLY A 171 -18.78 -26.12 -4.63
CA GLY A 171 -19.01 -26.05 -6.08
C GLY A 171 -18.41 -27.23 -6.84
N ASP A 172 -17.42 -27.92 -6.28
CA ASP A 172 -16.77 -29.10 -6.90
C ASP A 172 -17.48 -30.43 -6.60
N ALA A 173 -18.69 -30.39 -6.04
CA ALA A 173 -19.55 -31.56 -5.88
C ALA A 173 -20.81 -31.37 -6.73
N GLY A 174 -20.68 -31.56 -8.05
CA GLY A 174 -21.80 -31.57 -8.98
C GLY A 174 -21.44 -32.39 -10.22
N GLN A 175 -22.05 -33.57 -10.31
CA GLN A 175 -21.92 -34.62 -11.33
C GLN A 175 -22.07 -34.15 -12.77
#